data_AF-A0A6A4Z699-F1
#
_entry.id   AF-A0A6A4Z699-F1
#
_cell.length_a   1.000
_cell.length_b   1.000
_cell.length_c   1.000
_cell.angle_alpha   90.00
_cell.angle_beta   90.00
_cell.angle_gamma   90.00
#
_symmetry.space_group_name_H-M   'P 1'
#
loop_
_entity.id
_entity.type
_entity.pdbx_description
1 polymer ?
#
loop_
_entity_poly.entity_id
_entity_poly.type
_entity_poly.pdbx_seq_one_letter_code
_entity_poly.pdbx_strand_id
1 'polypeptide(L)'
;MAVLTTYPMGYDFIGPNPTHQRHYSSHLCNYLDRKSAFDVPIVGGMTLIEDSEAPQMSTLWGGGLSFSKCHAERRAPYDKHMNWVFWGEEYLRSMQLWTRGYDLYSPSRHGHVVFHNWSDDKGLMKRFWDNVTQVMTKAQHNKEEQLAYNRLRMVLTLPFDGPVDAQEIDKYHGGKVRSIEQFLRFSGISNVDSKLDEFRCEQLHWVPYAVPEIIEEFLPGWVMRDGRLSENNARADDRAVVNETWRRMEKELLLHVQQKLDAMTKPIAETSQLMREMQHRLSVWSRPHEGLWPLALVWLGLISVWLVYKGTSAVVHRGAHK
;
A
#
# COMPACT_ATOMS: atom_id res chain seq x y z
N MET A 1 16.14 -6.26 14.16
CA MET A 1 16.43 -4.96 14.81
C MET A 1 15.21 -4.58 15.64
N ALA A 2 15.34 -3.85 16.76
CA ALA A 2 14.23 -3.65 17.69
C ALA A 2 13.92 -2.17 17.98
N VAL A 3 12.64 -1.89 18.23
CA VAL A 3 12.13 -0.61 18.74
C VAL A 3 11.31 -0.89 19.99
N LEU A 4 11.69 -0.30 21.12
CA LEU A 4 10.88 -0.33 22.32
C LEU A 4 9.86 0.81 22.23
N THR A 5 8.57 0.52 22.33
CA THR A 5 7.53 1.52 22.13
C THR A 5 6.25 1.19 22.89
N THR A 6 5.58 2.22 23.40
CA THR A 6 4.32 2.07 24.13
C THR A 6 3.61 3.41 24.27
N TYR A 7 2.32 3.36 24.60
CA TYR A 7 1.71 4.43 25.38
C TYR A 7 2.14 4.30 26.85
N PRO A 8 2.65 5.35 27.50
CA PRO A 8 2.99 5.29 28.92
C PRO A 8 1.73 5.14 29.78
N MET A 9 1.82 4.36 30.86
CA MET A 9 0.79 4.32 31.91
C MET A 9 0.59 5.69 32.56
N GLY A 10 -0.58 5.87 33.18
CA GLY A 10 -0.92 7.08 33.94
C GLY A 10 -0.15 7.22 35.25
N TYR A 11 -0.15 8.44 35.80
CA TYR A 11 0.47 8.72 37.10
C TYR A 11 -0.15 7.94 38.26
N ASP A 12 -1.38 7.46 38.10
CA ASP A 12 -2.06 6.53 39.02
C ASP A 12 -1.36 5.16 39.13
N PHE A 13 -0.51 4.80 38.17
CA PHE A 13 0.33 3.60 38.21
C PHE A 13 1.69 3.84 38.88
N ILE A 14 1.99 5.04 39.36
CA ILE A 14 3.21 5.28 40.12
C ILE A 14 3.05 4.68 41.52
N GLY A 15 3.97 3.80 41.91
CA GLY A 15 3.96 3.16 43.22
C GLY A 15 4.18 4.16 44.36
N PRO A 16 3.88 3.76 45.61
CA PRO A 16 4.02 4.62 46.78
C PRO A 16 5.44 5.21 46.87
N ASN A 17 5.54 6.49 47.24
CA ASN A 17 6.79 7.26 47.28
C ASN A 17 7.53 7.33 45.91
N PRO A 18 6.85 7.72 44.79
CA PRO A 18 7.42 7.60 43.45
C PRO A 18 8.26 6.36 43.15
N THR A 19 7.81 5.20 43.62
CA THR A 19 8.45 3.92 43.28
C THR A 19 7.89 3.37 41.98
N HIS A 20 8.70 2.59 41.28
CA HIS A 20 8.27 1.89 40.08
C HIS A 20 7.33 0.73 40.44
N GLN A 21 6.12 0.72 39.88
CA GLN A 21 5.18 -0.40 40.03
C GLN A 21 5.73 -1.67 39.38
N ARG A 22 5.38 -2.87 39.87
CA ARG A 22 6.05 -4.13 39.47
C ARG A 22 5.15 -5.16 38.81
N HIS A 23 3.87 -4.86 38.64
CA HIS A 23 2.86 -5.83 38.22
C HIS A 23 2.34 -5.60 36.82
N TYR A 24 2.22 -4.35 36.40
CA TYR A 24 1.63 -3.99 35.12
C TYR A 24 2.70 -3.52 34.14
N SER A 25 2.38 -3.63 32.87
CA SER A 25 3.06 -2.89 31.82
C SER A 25 2.03 -2.54 30.75
N SER A 26 2.33 -1.51 29.96
CA SER A 26 1.52 -1.16 28.81
C SER A 26 1.92 -2.01 27.60
N HIS A 27 0.93 -2.48 26.86
CA HIS A 27 1.08 -3.16 25.59
C HIS A 27 0.17 -2.54 24.52
N LEU A 28 0.66 -2.46 23.28
CA LEU A 28 -0.12 -1.96 22.15
C LEU A 28 -0.55 -3.16 21.29
N CYS A 29 -1.85 -3.44 21.23
CA CYS A 29 -2.34 -4.61 20.48
C CYS A 29 -3.73 -4.45 19.86
N ASN A 30 -4.37 -3.29 20.03
CA ASN A 30 -5.73 -3.05 19.57
C ASN A 30 -5.86 -1.73 18.80
N TYR A 31 -7.04 -1.55 18.21
CA TYR A 31 -7.42 -0.40 17.41
C TYR A 31 -8.79 0.10 17.84
N LEU A 32 -9.13 1.31 17.44
CA LEU A 32 -10.54 1.73 17.40
C LEU A 32 -11.24 1.03 16.23
N ASP A 33 -12.50 0.65 16.44
CA ASP A 33 -13.31 -0.01 15.41
C ASP A 33 -13.46 0.87 14.16
N ARG A 34 -13.14 0.30 13.01
CA ARG A 34 -13.33 0.95 11.71
C ARG A 34 -14.73 0.67 11.15
N LYS A 35 -15.43 1.72 10.74
CA LYS A 35 -16.77 1.60 10.16
C LYS A 35 -16.74 1.11 8.72
N SER A 36 -15.62 1.33 8.02
CA SER A 36 -15.40 0.94 6.64
C SER A 36 -13.93 0.63 6.37
N ALA A 37 -13.65 -0.17 5.33
CA ALA A 37 -12.28 -0.39 4.85
C ALA A 37 -11.58 0.90 4.37
N PHE A 38 -12.36 1.96 4.07
CA PHE A 38 -11.87 3.31 3.74
C PHE A 38 -11.34 4.08 4.95
N ASP A 39 -11.72 3.69 6.17
CA ASP A 39 -11.21 4.32 7.37
C ASP A 39 -9.77 3.86 7.60
N VAL A 40 -8.94 4.78 8.10
CA VAL A 40 -7.56 4.47 8.44
C VAL A 40 -7.53 3.82 9.83
N PRO A 41 -6.66 2.83 10.09
CA PRO A 41 -6.55 2.24 11.42
C PRO A 41 -6.04 3.27 12.44
N ILE A 42 -6.71 3.34 13.58
CA ILE A 42 -6.34 4.20 14.71
C ILE A 42 -5.99 3.30 15.87
N VAL A 43 -4.80 3.46 16.44
CA VAL A 43 -4.35 2.66 17.59
C VAL A 43 -5.26 2.95 18.79
N GLY A 44 -5.73 1.88 19.45
CA GLY A 44 -6.73 1.98 20.53
C GLY A 44 -6.19 2.51 21.85
N GLY A 45 -4.87 2.70 21.94
CA GLY A 45 -4.18 3.14 23.14
C GLY A 45 -3.45 2.01 23.85
N MET A 46 -3.17 2.22 25.13
CA MET A 46 -2.55 1.23 26.01
C MET A 46 -3.55 0.14 26.41
N THR A 47 -3.11 -1.12 26.34
CA THR A 47 -3.70 -2.26 27.04
C THR A 47 -2.78 -2.69 28.17
N LEU A 48 -3.32 -3.02 29.35
CA LEU A 48 -2.50 -3.50 30.46
C LEU A 48 -2.17 -4.99 30.28
N ILE A 49 -0.90 -5.34 30.47
CA ILE A 49 -0.46 -6.72 30.61
C ILE A 49 0.17 -6.92 32.00
N GLU A 50 -0.21 -8.02 32.63
CA GLU A 50 0.23 -8.40 33.98
C GLU A 50 1.51 -9.23 33.93
N ASP A 51 2.40 -8.96 34.89
CA ASP A 51 3.62 -9.71 35.22
C ASP A 51 4.50 -10.10 34.01
N SER A 52 4.49 -9.28 32.97
CA SER A 52 5.33 -9.49 31.78
C SER A 52 6.82 -9.35 32.13
N GLU A 53 7.55 -10.46 32.13
CA GLU A 53 8.98 -10.51 32.49
C GLU A 53 9.91 -10.02 31.38
N ALA A 54 9.44 -10.01 30.13
CA ALA A 54 10.23 -9.67 28.95
C ALA A 54 9.47 -8.68 28.04
N PRO A 55 10.17 -7.87 27.23
CA PRO A 55 9.51 -7.03 26.24
C PRO A 55 8.61 -7.85 25.32
N GLN A 56 7.37 -7.39 25.13
CA GLN A 56 6.36 -8.12 24.37
C GLN A 56 6.30 -7.61 22.94
N MET A 57 6.40 -8.52 21.97
CA MET A 57 6.27 -8.15 20.57
C MET A 57 4.90 -7.54 20.31
N SER A 58 4.88 -6.40 19.66
CA SER A 58 3.69 -5.65 19.29
C SER A 58 3.68 -5.41 17.78
N THR A 59 2.49 -5.28 17.21
CA THR A 59 2.30 -4.83 15.83
C THR A 59 2.34 -3.31 15.70
N LEU A 60 2.34 -2.59 16.83
CA LEU A 60 2.04 -1.18 16.91
C LEU A 60 3.14 -0.37 17.57
N TRP A 61 3.27 0.84 17.06
CA TRP A 61 4.12 1.90 17.58
C TRP A 61 3.22 2.93 18.26
N GLY A 62 3.63 3.37 19.45
CA GLY A 62 2.94 4.40 20.21
C GLY A 62 3.77 5.68 20.27
N GLY A 63 3.12 6.83 20.10
CA GLY A 63 3.72 8.16 20.11
C GLY A 63 4.14 8.63 21.49
N GLY A 64 3.66 8.01 22.56
CA GLY A 64 4.01 8.40 23.93
C GLY A 64 5.43 8.00 24.36
N LEU A 65 5.95 6.86 23.87
CA LEU A 65 7.33 6.44 24.09
C LEU A 65 7.83 5.64 22.88
N SER A 66 9.00 6.02 22.36
CA SER A 66 9.75 5.20 21.42
C SER A 66 11.25 5.32 21.67
N PHE A 67 11.93 4.17 21.73
CA PHE A 67 13.38 4.07 21.92
C PHE A 67 13.97 3.04 20.97
N SER A 68 14.94 3.47 20.18
CA SER A 68 15.66 2.61 19.22
C SER A 68 17.01 3.24 18.85
N LYS A 69 17.85 2.47 18.15
CA LYS A 69 19.08 3.04 17.58
C LYS A 69 18.74 4.05 16.49
N CYS A 70 19.52 5.13 16.39
CA CYS A 70 19.28 6.27 15.49
C CYS A 70 19.11 5.90 14.01
N HIS A 71 19.59 4.72 13.58
CA HIS A 71 19.40 4.25 12.22
C HIS A 71 17.93 3.95 11.88
N ALA A 72 17.05 3.73 12.87
CA ALA A 72 15.60 3.62 12.67
C ALA A 72 15.03 4.89 12.05
N GLU A 73 15.28 6.04 12.68
CA GLU A 73 14.83 7.35 12.22
C GLU A 73 15.41 7.74 10.85
N ARG A 74 16.66 7.38 10.60
CA ARG A 74 17.31 7.64 9.30
C ARG A 74 16.75 6.79 8.17
N ARG A 75 16.38 5.53 8.45
CA ARG A 75 15.85 4.59 7.45
C ARG A 75 14.36 4.76 7.23
N ALA A 76 13.62 5.15 8.27
CA ALA A 76 12.20 5.45 8.24
C ALA A 76 12.00 6.94 8.60
N PRO A 77 12.33 7.90 7.72
CA PRO A 77 12.09 9.30 8.01
C PRO A 77 10.58 9.63 8.01
N TYR A 78 10.18 10.62 8.80
CA TYR A 78 8.83 11.17 8.75
C TYR A 78 8.52 11.75 7.36
N ASP A 79 7.33 11.46 6.85
CA ASP A 79 6.88 11.95 5.55
C ASP A 79 6.38 13.39 5.66
N LYS A 80 7.13 14.32 5.05
CA LYS A 80 6.79 15.74 5.02
C LYS A 80 5.51 16.05 4.23
N HIS A 81 4.99 15.10 3.47
CA HIS A 81 3.77 15.24 2.66
C HIS A 81 2.51 14.77 3.40
N MET A 82 2.61 14.33 4.66
CA MET A 82 1.50 13.89 5.50
C MET A 82 0.95 15.03 6.39
N ASN A 83 0.69 16.19 5.79
CA ASN A 83 0.18 17.34 6.54
C ASN A 83 -1.18 17.03 7.17
N TRP A 84 -1.39 17.46 8.42
CA TRP A 84 -2.66 17.35 9.15
C TRP A 84 -3.11 15.92 9.48
N VAL A 85 -2.27 14.91 9.26
CA VAL A 85 -2.53 13.54 9.74
C VAL A 85 -2.27 13.49 11.25
N PHE A 86 -3.35 13.50 12.02
CA PHE A 86 -3.31 13.28 13.47
C PHE A 86 -3.77 11.86 13.83
N TRP A 87 -4.69 11.28 13.08
CA TRP A 87 -5.16 9.92 13.34
C TRP A 87 -4.57 8.95 12.31
N GLY A 88 -3.92 7.89 12.77
CA GLY A 88 -3.36 6.84 11.93
C GLY A 88 -1.88 7.03 11.56
N GLU A 89 -1.27 8.14 11.95
CA GLU A 89 0.17 8.38 11.97
C GLU A 89 0.93 7.32 12.76
N GLU A 90 0.37 6.81 13.87
CA GLU A 90 0.97 5.75 14.67
C GLU A 90 1.00 4.42 13.93
N TYR A 91 -0.10 4.08 13.27
CA TYR A 91 -0.20 2.86 12.46
C TYR A 91 0.70 2.96 11.22
N LEU A 92 0.75 4.14 10.59
CA LEU A 92 1.69 4.44 9.51
C LEU A 92 3.15 4.26 9.97
N ARG A 93 3.49 4.77 11.16
CA ARG A 93 4.83 4.63 11.73
C ARG A 93 5.20 3.18 11.99
N SER A 94 4.23 2.40 12.49
CA SER A 94 4.35 0.97 12.69
C SER A 94 4.73 0.26 11.39
N MET A 95 3.99 0.53 10.32
CA MET A 95 4.25 0.00 8.98
C MET A 95 5.65 0.38 8.48
N GLN A 96 6.00 1.67 8.57
CA GLN A 96 7.27 2.18 8.05
C GLN A 96 8.49 1.50 8.67
N LEU A 97 8.46 1.30 9.99
CA LEU A 97 9.50 0.61 10.73
C LEU A 97 9.50 -0.88 10.38
N TRP A 98 8.33 -1.53 10.41
CA TRP A 98 8.24 -2.98 10.25
C TRP A 98 8.67 -3.48 8.87
N THR A 99 8.24 -2.78 7.81
CA THR A 99 8.63 -3.06 6.41
C THR A 99 10.13 -2.82 6.13
N ARG A 100 10.84 -2.16 7.06
CA ARG A 100 12.29 -1.91 7.01
C ARG A 100 13.11 -2.80 7.95
N GLY A 101 12.48 -3.82 8.53
CA GLY A 101 13.12 -4.87 9.32
C GLY A 101 13.22 -4.58 10.82
N TYR A 102 12.49 -3.58 11.32
CA TYR A 102 12.38 -3.33 12.75
C TYR A 102 11.19 -4.08 13.34
N ASP A 103 11.38 -4.65 14.51
CA ASP A 103 10.32 -5.30 15.27
C ASP A 103 9.98 -4.43 16.48
N LEU A 104 8.70 -4.26 16.75
CA LEU A 104 8.19 -3.36 17.79
C LEU A 104 7.94 -4.17 19.05
N TYR A 105 8.32 -3.62 20.20
CA TYR A 105 8.16 -4.27 21.49
C TYR A 105 7.63 -3.30 22.52
N SER A 106 6.61 -3.70 23.24
CA SER A 106 6.20 -3.04 24.46
C SER A 106 7.13 -3.44 25.62
N PRO A 107 7.40 -2.54 26.58
CA PRO A 107 8.25 -2.85 27.71
C PRO A 107 7.66 -3.95 28.59
N SER A 108 8.55 -4.73 29.22
CA SER A 108 8.19 -5.60 30.34
C SER A 108 7.75 -4.78 31.56
N ARG A 109 7.23 -5.45 32.59
CA ARG A 109 6.98 -4.85 33.90
C ARG A 109 8.21 -4.12 34.45
N HIS A 110 9.44 -4.58 34.16
CA HIS A 110 10.70 -3.94 34.60
C HIS A 110 11.14 -2.72 33.77
N GLY A 111 10.62 -2.58 32.55
CA GLY A 111 11.10 -1.59 31.57
C GLY A 111 10.16 -0.41 31.41
N HIS A 112 9.05 -0.39 32.13
CA HIS A 112 8.04 0.66 32.04
C HIS A 112 8.35 1.80 33.03
N VAL A 113 9.27 2.68 32.65
CA VAL A 113 9.80 3.73 33.53
C VAL A 113 9.31 5.15 33.21
N VAL A 114 8.52 5.31 32.15
CA VAL A 114 7.93 6.59 31.75
C VAL A 114 6.44 6.56 32.05
N PHE A 115 5.90 7.66 32.56
CA PHE A 115 4.47 7.80 32.85
C PHE A 115 3.95 9.10 32.23
N HIS A 116 2.66 9.11 31.90
CA HIS A 116 1.99 10.24 31.28
C HIS A 116 0.86 10.78 32.16
N ASN A 117 0.63 12.09 32.12
CA ASN A 117 -0.54 12.68 32.76
C ASN A 117 -1.76 12.55 31.85
N TRP A 118 -2.58 11.52 32.05
CA TRP A 118 -3.82 11.31 31.30
C TRP A 118 -5.04 12.08 31.84
N SER A 119 -4.84 12.99 32.80
CA SER A 119 -5.95 13.77 33.35
C SER A 119 -6.54 14.70 32.29
N ASP A 120 -7.87 14.83 32.27
CA ASP A 120 -8.56 15.83 31.46
C ASP A 120 -8.20 17.23 31.94
N ASP A 121 -7.65 18.02 31.02
CA ASP A 121 -7.25 19.41 31.24
C ASP A 121 -8.44 20.39 31.24
N LYS A 122 -9.67 19.88 31.10
CA LYS A 122 -10.93 20.64 30.98
C LYS A 122 -10.90 21.63 29.80
N GLY A 123 -10.17 21.31 28.74
CA GLY A 123 -10.02 22.14 27.55
C GLY A 123 -9.07 23.33 27.72
N LEU A 124 -8.19 23.31 28.73
CA LEU A 124 -7.22 24.39 28.96
C LEU A 124 -5.97 24.28 28.07
N MET A 125 -5.58 23.09 27.61
CA MET A 125 -4.46 22.94 26.67
C MET A 125 -4.90 23.12 25.23
N LYS A 126 -3.95 23.65 24.46
CA LYS A 126 -4.10 23.80 23.01
C LYS A 126 -4.10 22.44 22.34
N ARG A 127 -5.07 22.23 21.46
CA ARG A 127 -5.24 21.04 20.66
C ARG A 127 -4.66 21.24 19.27
N PHE A 128 -4.36 20.13 18.60
CA PHE A 128 -3.81 20.12 17.24
C PHE A 128 -4.61 21.00 16.26
N TRP A 129 -5.93 21.08 16.43
CA TRP A 129 -6.85 21.80 15.56
C TRP A 129 -7.12 23.26 15.95
N ASP A 130 -6.64 23.74 17.11
CA ASP A 130 -7.13 25.00 17.70
C ASP A 130 -6.78 26.28 16.91
N ASN A 131 -5.80 26.22 16.01
CA ASN A 131 -5.31 27.41 15.29
C ASN A 131 -5.07 27.17 13.78
N VAL A 132 -5.63 26.08 13.23
CA VAL A 132 -5.44 25.72 11.81
C VAL A 132 -5.78 26.88 10.86
N THR A 133 -6.88 27.59 11.15
CA THR A 133 -7.36 28.69 10.30
C THR A 133 -6.59 30.00 10.47
N GLN A 134 -5.64 30.07 11.41
CA GLN A 134 -4.78 31.24 11.58
C GLN A 134 -3.62 31.24 10.58
N VAL A 135 -3.22 30.07 10.06
CA VAL A 135 -2.10 29.91 9.12
C VAL A 135 -2.54 29.69 7.68
N MET A 136 -3.79 29.25 7.46
CA MET A 136 -4.35 29.01 6.13
C MET A 136 -5.88 29.08 6.13
N THR A 137 -6.49 29.18 4.95
CA THR A 137 -7.95 29.10 4.84
C THR A 137 -8.45 27.68 5.15
N LYS A 138 -9.70 27.54 5.62
CA LYS A 138 -10.31 26.22 5.87
C LYS A 138 -10.35 25.33 4.62
N ALA A 139 -10.54 25.92 3.44
CA ALA A 139 -10.54 25.19 2.18
C ALA A 139 -9.16 24.63 1.83
N GLN A 140 -8.09 25.40 2.07
CA GLN A 140 -6.71 24.92 1.89
C GLN A 140 -6.40 23.77 2.86
N HIS A 141 -6.70 23.94 4.14
CA HIS A 141 -6.52 22.88 5.15
C HIS A 141 -7.23 21.59 4.75
N ASN A 142 -8.53 21.66 4.46
CA ASN A 142 -9.31 20.47 4.14
C ASN A 142 -8.77 19.76 2.88
N LYS A 143 -8.25 20.52 1.91
CA LYS A 143 -7.60 19.95 0.72
C LYS A 143 -6.29 19.23 1.06
N GLU A 144 -5.43 19.86 1.86
CA GLU A 144 -4.16 19.24 2.29
C GLU A 144 -4.40 17.98 3.13
N GLU A 145 -5.31 18.07 4.10
CA GLU A 145 -5.71 16.93 4.95
C GLU A 145 -6.28 15.78 4.09
N GLN A 146 -7.17 16.07 3.15
CA GLN A 146 -7.72 15.04 2.26
C GLN A 146 -6.63 14.35 1.44
N LEU A 147 -5.69 15.11 0.85
CA LEU A 147 -4.57 14.56 0.09
C LEU A 147 -3.66 13.70 0.97
N ALA A 148 -3.38 14.13 2.20
CA ALA A 148 -2.54 13.40 3.14
C ALA A 148 -3.18 12.10 3.60
N TYR A 149 -4.48 12.09 3.93
CA TYR A 149 -5.18 10.84 4.28
C TYR A 149 -5.32 9.90 3.08
N ASN A 150 -5.53 10.41 1.86
CA ASN A 150 -5.51 9.56 0.66
C ASN A 150 -4.12 8.98 0.39
N ARG A 151 -3.06 9.74 0.67
CA ARG A 151 -1.68 9.25 0.63
C ARG A 151 -1.44 8.15 1.66
N LEU A 152 -1.95 8.32 2.88
CA LEU A 152 -1.89 7.29 3.93
C LEU A 152 -2.61 6.01 3.50
N ARG A 153 -3.82 6.12 2.94
CA ARG A 153 -4.56 4.97 2.40
C ARG A 153 -3.79 4.28 1.27
N MET A 154 -3.23 5.06 0.34
CA MET A 154 -2.41 4.54 -0.76
C MET A 154 -1.22 3.71 -0.26
N VAL A 155 -0.46 4.19 0.74
CA VAL A 155 0.71 3.45 1.25
C VAL A 155 0.33 2.20 2.03
N LEU A 156 -0.84 2.20 2.67
CA LEU A 156 -1.38 1.04 3.37
C LEU A 156 -2.19 0.12 2.45
N THR A 157 -2.27 0.41 1.14
CA THR A 157 -3.09 -0.34 0.18
C THR A 157 -4.57 -0.45 0.57
N LEU A 158 -5.09 0.57 1.26
CA LEU A 158 -6.50 0.72 1.62
C LEU A 158 -7.28 1.40 0.48
N PRO A 159 -8.59 1.15 0.34
CA PRO A 159 -9.43 1.83 -0.64
C PRO A 159 -9.53 3.32 -0.33
N PHE A 160 -9.51 4.14 -1.37
CA PHE A 160 -9.70 5.59 -1.30
C PHE A 160 -10.26 6.13 -2.61
N ASP A 161 -10.92 7.29 -2.53
CA ASP A 161 -11.44 8.01 -3.68
C ASP A 161 -10.81 9.40 -3.79
N GLY A 162 -10.71 9.89 -5.03
CA GLY A 162 -10.23 11.24 -5.32
C GLY A 162 -8.71 11.34 -5.48
N PRO A 163 -8.16 12.57 -5.47
CA PRO A 163 -6.76 12.80 -5.76
C PRO A 163 -5.86 12.32 -4.62
N VAL A 164 -4.64 11.94 -4.97
CA VAL A 164 -3.56 11.60 -4.04
C VAL A 164 -2.25 12.21 -4.55
N ASP A 165 -1.43 12.69 -3.62
CA ASP A 165 -0.05 13.07 -3.93
C ASP A 165 0.87 11.87 -3.67
N ALA A 166 1.57 11.41 -4.72
CA ALA A 166 2.53 10.31 -4.67
C ALA A 166 4.00 10.78 -4.74
N GLN A 167 4.27 12.07 -4.58
CA GLN A 167 5.64 12.60 -4.57
C GLN A 167 6.51 11.91 -3.51
N GLU A 168 7.74 11.54 -3.90
CA GLU A 168 8.74 10.92 -3.00
C GLU A 168 8.21 9.69 -2.23
N ILE A 169 7.20 8.98 -2.73
CA ILE A 169 6.56 7.88 -1.99
C ILE A 169 7.56 6.78 -1.61
N ASP A 170 8.46 6.43 -2.54
CA ASP A 170 9.48 5.40 -2.31
C ASP A 170 10.50 5.80 -1.25
N LYS A 171 10.79 7.10 -1.11
CA LYS A 171 11.71 7.61 -0.09
C LYS A 171 11.14 7.41 1.31
N TYR A 172 9.86 7.73 1.51
CA TYR A 172 9.22 7.70 2.81
C TYR A 172 8.57 6.35 3.15
N HIS A 173 8.12 5.58 2.15
CA HIS A 173 7.32 4.37 2.35
C HIS A 173 7.82 3.16 1.55
N GLY A 174 8.96 3.24 0.86
CA GLY A 174 9.55 2.15 0.08
C GLY A 174 10.32 1.10 0.90
N GLY A 175 9.77 0.67 2.05
CA GLY A 175 10.33 -0.44 2.82
C GLY A 175 10.26 -1.76 2.04
N LYS A 176 11.36 -2.52 1.98
CA LYS A 176 11.49 -3.73 1.14
C LYS A 176 11.88 -5.00 1.90
N VAL A 177 12.13 -4.91 3.20
CA VAL A 177 12.55 -6.07 4.01
C VAL A 177 11.38 -7.02 4.23
N ARG A 178 10.18 -6.45 4.40
CA ARG A 178 8.89 -7.14 4.44
C ARG A 178 7.86 -6.28 3.70
N SER A 179 6.87 -6.91 3.08
CA SER A 179 5.87 -6.21 2.27
C SER A 179 4.77 -5.55 3.12
N ILE A 180 4.01 -4.63 2.52
CA ILE A 180 2.82 -4.04 3.12
C ILE A 180 1.75 -5.10 3.40
N GLU A 181 1.54 -6.05 2.48
CA GLU A 181 0.60 -7.15 2.68
C GLU A 181 0.98 -8.01 3.90
N GLN A 182 2.27 -8.30 4.08
CA GLN A 182 2.75 -9.00 5.26
C GLN A 182 2.53 -8.18 6.53
N PHE A 183 2.69 -6.86 6.47
CA PHE A 183 2.41 -5.97 7.60
C PHE A 183 0.93 -5.99 7.97
N LEU A 184 0.03 -5.79 7.00
CA LEU A 184 -1.42 -5.81 7.21
C LEU A 184 -1.89 -7.13 7.85
N ARG A 185 -1.34 -8.26 7.38
CA ARG A 185 -1.63 -9.58 7.97
C ARG A 185 -1.08 -9.71 9.38
N PHE A 186 0.16 -9.25 9.62
CA PHE A 186 0.78 -9.30 10.94
C PHE A 186 0.00 -8.45 11.95
N SER A 187 -0.44 -7.26 11.53
CA SER A 187 -1.16 -6.28 12.33
C SER A 187 -2.66 -6.53 12.44
N GLY A 188 -3.21 -7.49 11.68
CA GLY A 188 -4.63 -7.85 11.74
C GLY A 188 -5.55 -6.84 11.06
N ILE A 189 -5.09 -6.10 10.06
CA ILE A 189 -5.92 -5.14 9.33
C ILE A 189 -6.26 -5.67 7.95
N SER A 190 -7.55 -5.68 7.64
CA SER A 190 -8.09 -6.00 6.32
C SER A 190 -8.20 -4.75 5.47
N ASN A 191 -7.69 -4.81 4.24
CA ASN A 191 -7.83 -3.72 3.28
C ASN A 191 -9.10 -3.81 2.42
N VAL A 192 -9.95 -4.83 2.63
CA VAL A 192 -11.16 -5.04 1.82
C VAL A 192 -12.45 -4.95 2.65
N ASP A 193 -12.40 -5.36 3.91
CA ASP A 193 -13.56 -5.38 4.80
C ASP A 193 -13.09 -5.16 6.24
N SER A 194 -13.48 -4.03 6.84
CA SER A 194 -13.10 -3.69 8.22
C SER A 194 -13.67 -4.64 9.27
N LYS A 195 -14.70 -5.44 8.94
CA LYS A 195 -15.24 -6.46 9.85
C LYS A 195 -14.29 -7.66 10.04
N LEU A 196 -13.28 -7.77 9.19
CA LEU A 196 -12.23 -8.79 9.28
C LEU A 196 -10.99 -8.27 10.03
N ASP A 197 -11.04 -7.05 10.57
CA ASP A 197 -9.95 -6.56 11.42
C ASP A 197 -9.90 -7.38 12.72
N GLU A 198 -8.69 -7.69 13.17
CA GLU A 198 -8.40 -8.47 14.37
C GLU A 198 -7.44 -7.72 15.28
N PHE A 199 -7.74 -7.69 16.58
CA PHE A 199 -6.77 -7.26 17.57
C PHE A 199 -5.69 -8.33 17.71
N ARG A 200 -4.44 -7.90 17.86
CA ARG A 200 -3.25 -8.77 17.87
C ARG A 200 -2.67 -8.86 19.29
N CYS A 201 -3.54 -9.14 20.25
CA CYS A 201 -3.22 -9.17 21.69
C CYS A 201 -2.73 -10.55 22.16
N GLU A 202 -2.76 -11.56 21.31
CA GLU A 202 -2.12 -12.84 21.57
C GLU A 202 -0.59 -12.71 21.57
N GLN A 203 0.11 -13.72 22.09
CA GLN A 203 1.57 -13.75 22.05
C GLN A 203 2.05 -13.78 20.59
N LEU A 204 2.61 -12.67 20.13
CA LEU A 204 3.20 -12.58 18.81
C LEU A 204 4.61 -13.17 18.80
N HIS A 205 4.96 -13.73 17.64
CA HIS A 205 6.28 -14.30 17.36
C HIS A 205 6.95 -13.55 16.21
N TRP A 206 8.28 -13.56 16.23
CA TRP A 206 9.08 -12.92 15.22
C TRP A 206 8.78 -13.44 13.81
N VAL A 207 8.56 -12.52 12.89
CA VAL A 207 8.32 -12.82 11.48
C VAL A 207 9.64 -12.70 10.70
N PRO A 208 10.08 -13.76 10.00
CA PRO A 208 11.29 -13.69 9.19
C PRO A 208 11.30 -12.55 8.16
N TYR A 209 12.48 -12.06 7.83
CA TYR A 209 12.63 -11.09 6.75
C TYR A 209 12.32 -11.77 5.41
N ALA A 210 11.52 -11.11 4.56
CA ALA A 210 11.23 -11.60 3.22
C ALA A 210 12.43 -11.41 2.29
N VAL A 211 13.21 -10.35 2.53
CA VAL A 211 14.46 -10.04 1.82
C VAL A 211 15.56 -9.80 2.86
N PRO A 212 16.13 -10.88 3.46
CA PRO A 212 17.13 -10.77 4.52
C PRO A 212 18.41 -10.04 4.07
N GLU A 213 18.77 -10.12 2.79
CA GLU A 213 19.99 -9.56 2.21
C GLU A 213 20.10 -8.06 2.48
N ILE A 214 18.97 -7.34 2.50
CA ILE A 214 18.90 -5.90 2.82
C ILE A 214 19.40 -5.63 4.25
N ILE A 215 19.13 -6.54 5.19
CA ILE A 215 19.56 -6.41 6.58
C ILE A 215 20.99 -6.93 6.76
N GLU A 216 21.37 -8.00 6.07
CA GLU A 216 22.72 -8.56 6.13
C GLU A 216 23.76 -7.60 5.56
N GLU A 217 23.46 -6.92 4.46
CA GLU A 217 24.29 -5.84 3.92
C GLU A 217 24.38 -4.66 4.91
N PHE A 218 23.27 -4.35 5.58
CA PHE A 218 23.21 -3.23 6.52
C PHE A 218 23.90 -3.51 7.86
N LEU A 219 23.93 -4.77 8.31
CA LEU A 219 24.49 -5.21 9.59
C LEU A 219 25.59 -6.24 9.33
N PRO A 220 26.83 -5.80 9.03
CA PRO A 220 27.94 -6.70 8.78
C PRO A 220 28.15 -7.71 9.92
N GLY A 221 28.25 -8.99 9.56
CA GLY A 221 28.44 -10.09 10.51
C GLY A 221 27.14 -10.63 11.12
N TRP A 222 25.99 -10.02 10.83
CA TRP A 222 24.69 -10.61 11.12
C TRP A 222 24.15 -11.30 9.86
N VAL A 223 23.64 -12.53 10.03
CA VAL A 223 22.97 -13.32 8.98
C VAL A 223 21.65 -13.80 9.55
N MET A 224 20.58 -13.73 8.76
CA MET A 224 19.31 -14.29 9.16
C MET A 224 19.46 -15.80 9.22
N ARG A 225 19.40 -16.38 10.42
CA ARG A 225 19.43 -17.83 10.57
C ARG A 225 18.20 -18.41 9.86
N ASP A 226 18.42 -19.34 8.94
CA ASP A 226 17.33 -20.04 8.29
C ASP A 226 16.53 -20.81 9.36
N GLY A 227 15.30 -20.36 9.63
CA GLY A 227 14.38 -21.02 10.54
C GLY A 227 14.09 -22.48 10.15
N ARG A 228 14.44 -22.89 8.92
CA ARG A 228 14.34 -24.28 8.48
C ARG A 228 15.26 -25.22 9.26
N LEU A 229 16.40 -24.77 9.80
CA LEU A 229 17.33 -25.64 10.54
C LEU A 229 16.82 -26.05 11.93
N SER A 230 15.98 -25.24 12.57
CA SER A 230 15.38 -25.55 13.88
C SER A 230 14.20 -26.53 13.74
N GLU A 231 13.43 -26.43 12.66
CA GLU A 231 12.26 -27.28 12.42
C GLU A 231 12.57 -28.68 11.87
N ASN A 232 13.77 -28.88 11.30
CA ASN A 232 14.11 -30.14 10.64
C ASN A 232 14.14 -31.36 11.59
N ASN A 233 14.29 -31.15 12.90
CA ASN A 233 14.23 -32.25 13.88
C ASN A 233 12.81 -32.58 14.37
N ALA A 234 11.82 -31.72 14.12
CA ALA A 234 10.44 -31.91 14.61
C ALA A 234 9.40 -32.10 13.48
N ARG A 235 9.71 -31.72 12.23
CA ARG A 235 8.75 -31.71 11.09
C ARG A 235 9.02 -32.73 9.99
N ALA A 236 9.92 -33.69 10.18
CA ALA A 236 10.22 -34.68 9.14
C ALA A 236 9.00 -35.57 8.80
N ASP A 237 8.12 -35.82 9.76
CA ASP A 237 6.95 -36.69 9.61
C ASP A 237 5.73 -35.95 9.00
N ASP A 238 5.45 -34.72 9.44
CA ASP A 238 4.28 -33.94 8.96
C ASP A 238 4.47 -33.27 7.59
N ARG A 239 5.71 -32.93 7.19
CA ARG A 239 5.98 -32.29 5.89
C ARG A 239 5.78 -33.22 4.70
N ALA A 240 5.87 -34.53 4.88
CA ALA A 240 5.60 -35.48 3.79
C ALA A 240 4.10 -35.46 3.43
N VAL A 241 3.23 -35.51 4.44
CA VAL A 241 1.78 -35.54 4.26
C VAL A 241 1.27 -34.20 3.72
N VAL A 242 1.70 -33.07 4.29
CA VAL A 242 1.20 -31.73 3.90
C VAL A 242 1.69 -31.32 2.50
N ASN A 243 2.90 -31.68 2.10
CA ASN A 243 3.41 -31.37 0.75
C ASN A 243 2.70 -32.18 -0.35
N GLU A 244 2.23 -33.40 -0.06
CA GLU A 244 1.40 -34.15 -1.00
C GLU A 244 0.01 -33.50 -1.17
N THR A 245 -0.60 -33.05 -0.08
CA THR A 245 -1.91 -32.38 -0.11
C THR A 245 -1.86 -31.05 -0.85
N TRP A 246 -0.84 -30.22 -0.60
CA TRP A 246 -0.68 -28.93 -1.29
C TRP A 246 -0.37 -29.10 -2.78
N ARG A 247 0.52 -30.03 -3.16
CA ARG A 247 0.77 -30.32 -4.59
C ARG A 247 -0.49 -30.84 -5.29
N ARG A 248 -1.33 -31.61 -4.59
CA ARG A 248 -2.61 -32.07 -5.12
C ARG A 248 -3.58 -30.92 -5.33
N MET A 249 -3.72 -30.04 -4.35
CA MET A 249 -4.59 -28.85 -4.45
C MET A 249 -4.12 -27.86 -5.53
N GLU A 250 -2.81 -27.62 -5.62
CA GLU A 250 -2.23 -26.75 -6.66
C GLU A 250 -2.46 -27.33 -8.06
N LYS A 251 -2.29 -28.65 -8.22
CA LYS A 251 -2.56 -29.33 -9.49
C LYS A 251 -4.05 -29.32 -9.85
N GLU A 252 -4.95 -29.47 -8.88
CA GLU A 252 -6.39 -29.35 -9.09
C GLU A 252 -6.79 -27.92 -9.47
N LEU A 253 -6.21 -26.91 -8.82
CA LEU A 253 -6.44 -25.50 -9.11
C LEU A 253 -5.95 -25.13 -10.52
N LEU A 254 -4.74 -25.55 -10.88
CA LEU A 254 -4.17 -25.34 -12.22
C LEU A 254 -5.02 -26.02 -13.29
N LEU A 255 -5.51 -27.24 -13.03
CA LEU A 255 -6.42 -27.93 -13.94
C LEU A 255 -7.74 -27.16 -14.10
N HIS A 256 -8.28 -26.61 -13.01
CA HIS A 256 -9.53 -25.86 -13.03
C HIS A 256 -9.39 -24.51 -13.76
N VAL A 257 -8.26 -23.83 -13.57
CA VAL A 257 -7.91 -22.60 -14.29
C VAL A 257 -7.71 -22.89 -15.77
N GLN A 258 -7.02 -23.99 -16.12
CA GLN A 258 -6.84 -24.40 -17.51
C GLN A 258 -8.18 -24.76 -18.15
N GLN A 259 -9.06 -25.49 -17.47
CA GLN A 259 -10.41 -25.80 -17.97
C GLN A 259 -11.26 -24.56 -18.18
N LYS A 260 -11.18 -23.57 -17.28
CA LYS A 260 -11.85 -22.27 -17.46
C LYS A 260 -11.26 -21.50 -18.63
N LEU A 261 -9.94 -21.51 -18.79
CA LEU A 261 -9.26 -20.86 -19.90
C LEU A 261 -9.63 -21.52 -21.25
N ASP A 262 -9.71 -22.85 -21.29
CA ASP A 262 -10.14 -23.64 -22.46
C ASP A 262 -11.63 -23.43 -22.78
N ALA A 263 -12.47 -23.23 -21.75
CA ALA A 263 -13.88 -22.88 -21.90
C ALA A 263 -14.08 -21.43 -22.39
N MET A 264 -13.21 -20.50 -21.96
CA MET A 264 -13.21 -19.11 -22.42
C MET A 264 -12.58 -18.95 -23.81
N THR A 265 -11.65 -19.82 -24.20
CA THR A 265 -11.01 -19.82 -25.52
C THR A 265 -11.77 -20.63 -26.57
N LYS A 266 -12.74 -21.48 -26.16
CA LYS A 266 -13.73 -22.01 -27.09
C LYS A 266 -14.62 -20.86 -27.58
N PRO A 267 -14.60 -20.53 -28.87
CA PRO A 267 -15.43 -19.45 -29.36
C PRO A 267 -16.89 -19.89 -29.24
N ILE A 268 -17.66 -19.14 -28.46
CA ILE A 268 -19.12 -19.28 -28.38
C ILE A 268 -19.65 -19.24 -29.82
N ALA A 269 -20.59 -20.13 -30.15
CA ALA A 269 -21.08 -20.27 -31.53
C ALA A 269 -21.49 -18.91 -32.14
N GLU A 270 -22.03 -18.02 -31.30
CA GLU A 270 -22.40 -16.64 -31.64
C GLU A 270 -21.20 -15.73 -31.95
N THR A 271 -20.09 -15.80 -31.19
CA THR A 271 -18.87 -15.02 -31.49
C THR A 271 -18.14 -15.53 -32.73
N SER A 272 -18.20 -16.84 -33.00
CA SER A 272 -17.71 -17.42 -34.27
C SER A 272 -18.52 -16.96 -35.48
N GLN A 273 -19.82 -16.75 -35.31
CA GLN A 273 -20.73 -16.29 -36.36
C GLN A 273 -20.54 -14.79 -36.61
N LEU A 274 -20.46 -14.00 -35.55
CA LEU A 274 -20.17 -12.56 -35.61
C LEU A 274 -18.80 -12.27 -36.25
N MET A 275 -17.76 -13.02 -35.89
CA MET A 275 -16.43 -12.91 -36.50
C MET A 275 -16.45 -13.27 -37.99
N ARG A 276 -17.17 -14.34 -38.37
CA ARG A 276 -17.34 -14.71 -39.79
C ARG A 276 -18.12 -13.65 -40.56
N GLU A 277 -19.14 -13.05 -39.96
CA GLU A 277 -19.93 -12.00 -40.59
C GLU A 277 -19.15 -10.68 -40.70
N MET A 278 -18.32 -10.34 -39.70
CA MET A 278 -17.39 -9.22 -39.77
C MET A 278 -16.30 -9.44 -40.83
N GLN A 279 -15.72 -10.64 -40.91
CA GLN A 279 -14.76 -11.00 -41.96
C GLN A 279 -15.40 -10.98 -43.35
N HIS A 280 -16.64 -11.46 -43.49
CA HIS A 280 -17.39 -11.38 -44.74
C HIS A 280 -17.64 -9.91 -45.13
N ARG A 281 -18.10 -9.05 -44.20
CA ARG A 281 -18.30 -7.61 -44.44
C ARG A 281 -17.02 -6.88 -44.82
N LEU A 282 -15.91 -7.17 -44.13
CA LEU A 282 -14.59 -6.63 -44.47
C LEU A 282 -14.11 -7.12 -45.85
N SER A 283 -14.38 -8.38 -46.21
CA SER A 283 -14.02 -8.93 -47.52
C SER A 283 -14.80 -8.28 -48.66
N VAL A 284 -16.08 -7.92 -48.41
CA VAL A 284 -16.93 -7.20 -49.37
C VAL A 284 -16.48 -5.76 -49.55
N TRP A 285 -15.99 -5.10 -48.48
CA TRP A 285 -15.39 -3.75 -48.57
C TRP A 285 -14.00 -3.73 -49.19
N SER A 286 -13.24 -4.82 -49.09
CA SER A 286 -11.90 -4.95 -49.68
C SER A 286 -11.90 -5.31 -51.16
N ARG A 287 -13.06 -5.57 -51.77
CA ARG A 287 -13.16 -5.68 -53.23
C ARG A 287 -13.16 -4.28 -53.82
N PRO A 288 -12.24 -3.95 -54.76
CA PRO A 288 -12.31 -2.67 -55.45
C PRO A 288 -13.67 -2.59 -56.15
N HIS A 289 -14.41 -1.49 -55.92
CA HIS A 289 -15.64 -1.21 -56.66
C HIS A 289 -15.30 -1.15 -58.16
N GLU A 290 -15.59 -2.21 -58.91
CA GLU A 290 -15.38 -2.29 -60.37
C GLU A 290 -16.18 -1.22 -61.16
N GLY A 291 -17.07 -0.46 -60.51
CA GLY A 291 -17.87 0.60 -61.14
C GLY A 291 -17.29 2.02 -61.14
N LEU A 292 -16.21 2.32 -60.40
CA LEU A 292 -15.73 3.71 -60.22
C LEU A 292 -14.37 4.02 -60.85
N TRP A 293 -13.65 3.00 -61.33
CA TRP A 293 -12.38 3.17 -62.03
C TRP A 293 -12.48 3.91 -63.38
N PRO A 294 -13.55 3.77 -64.19
CA PRO A 294 -13.68 4.53 -65.43
C PRO A 294 -13.87 6.04 -65.19
N LEU A 295 -14.59 6.42 -64.13
CA LEU A 295 -14.87 7.83 -63.83
C LEU A 295 -13.64 8.56 -63.29
N ALA A 296 -12.86 7.92 -62.41
CA ALA A 296 -11.64 8.51 -61.86
C ALA A 296 -10.58 8.79 -62.95
N LEU A 297 -10.45 7.88 -63.93
CA LEU A 297 -9.53 8.08 -65.06
C LEU A 297 -10.01 9.16 -66.04
N VAL A 298 -11.32 9.27 -66.27
CA VAL A 298 -11.90 10.36 -67.07
C VAL A 298 -11.68 11.72 -66.39
N TRP A 299 -11.87 11.80 -65.07
CA TRP A 299 -11.62 13.04 -64.32
C TRP A 299 -10.14 13.43 -64.30
N LEU A 300 -9.23 12.46 -64.12
CA LEU A 300 -7.79 12.72 -64.19
C LEU A 300 -7.37 13.16 -65.60
N GLY A 301 -7.92 12.56 -66.65
CA GLY A 301 -7.72 12.96 -68.04
C GLY A 301 -8.16 14.41 -68.32
N LEU A 302 -9.37 14.78 -67.88
CA LEU A 302 -9.90 16.14 -68.03
C LEU A 302 -9.08 17.20 -67.27
N ILE A 303 -8.58 16.85 -66.07
CA ILE A 303 -7.72 17.74 -65.29
C ILE A 303 -6.36 17.94 -65.99
N SER A 304 -5.76 16.87 -66.55
CA SER A 304 -4.51 17.00 -67.31
C SER A 304 -4.68 17.84 -68.59
N VAL A 305 -5.79 17.71 -69.32
CA VAL A 305 -6.08 18.54 -70.50
C VAL A 305 -6.30 20.00 -70.10
N TRP A 306 -6.99 20.27 -68.99
CA TRP A 306 -7.20 21.63 -68.47
C TRP A 306 -5.90 22.30 -68.03
N LEU A 307 -5.00 21.56 -67.36
CA LEU A 307 -3.69 22.08 -66.94
C LEU A 307 -2.78 22.40 -68.13
N VAL A 308 -2.80 21.59 -69.19
CA VAL A 308 -2.07 21.86 -70.44
C VAL A 308 -2.65 23.09 -71.16
N TYR A 309 -3.98 23.22 -71.24
CA TYR A 309 -4.64 24.35 -71.90
C TYR A 309 -4.44 25.69 -71.18
N LYS A 310 -4.38 25.68 -69.83
CA LYS A 310 -4.02 26.86 -69.03
C LYS A 310 -2.54 27.23 -69.11
N GLY A 311 -1.65 26.24 -69.28
CA GLY A 311 -0.21 26.46 -69.43
C GLY A 311 0.17 27.11 -70.77
N THR A 312 -0.58 26.85 -71.84
CA THR A 312 -0.33 27.44 -73.17
C THR A 312 -0.96 28.82 -73.36
N SER A 313 -2.00 29.19 -72.60
CA SER A 313 -2.62 30.52 -72.70
C SER A 313 -1.86 31.64 -71.96
N ALA A 314 -0.84 31.33 -71.17
CA ALA A 314 -0.08 32.32 -70.40
C ALA A 314 1.12 32.94 -71.15
N VAL A 315 1.46 32.44 -72.36
CA VAL A 315 2.65 32.88 -73.12
C VAL A 315 2.31 33.80 -74.31
N VAL A 316 1.02 33.99 -74.63
CA VAL A 316 0.60 34.81 -75.77
C VAL A 316 -0.40 35.87 -75.31
N HIS A 317 0.05 36.92 -74.63
CA HIS A 317 -0.43 38.29 -74.88
C HIS A 317 0.30 39.36 -74.06
N ARG A 318 0.84 40.32 -74.82
CA ARG A 318 1.19 41.72 -74.47
C ARG A 318 2.61 42.01 -73.96
N GLY A 319 3.55 41.96 -74.90
CA GLY A 319 4.33 43.16 -75.21
C GLY A 319 3.66 43.92 -76.36
N ALA A 320 3.24 45.18 -76.14
CA ALA A 320 2.91 46.14 -77.19
C ALA A 320 2.82 47.57 -76.62
N HIS A 321 3.86 48.34 -76.89
CA HIS A 321 3.91 49.77 -77.23
C HIS A 321 3.49 50.90 -76.27
N LYS A 322 4.50 51.77 -76.12
CA LYS A 322 4.55 53.24 -75.96
C LYS A 322 4.42 53.83 -74.56
#